data_AF-A0A0C5AYF0-F1
#
_entry.id   AF-A0A0C5AYF0-F1
#
_cell.length_a   1.000
_cell.length_b   1.000
_cell.length_c   1.000
_cell.angle_alpha   90.00
_cell.angle_beta   90.00
_cell.angle_gamma   90.00
#
_symmetry.space_group_name_H-M   'P 1'
#
loop_
_entity.id
_entity.type
_entity.pdbx_description
1 polymer ?
#
loop_
_entity_poly.entity_id
_entity_poly.type
_entity_poly.pdbx_seq_one_letter_code
_entity_poly.pdbx_strand_id
1 'polypeptide(L)'
;MCPRRKNMASVAAAWGTVRASLLQLSFADIKTVAGLAGLDLMALAHLQQRPEKGATKEQLMSGIEGMLGKMDGDARQRFVVWVAEELLARKPDLSASLTDQLVRHGWGLVDRQLIPLQLFDPSELANLPDGPRADLVKAAQRFRDGDLGGAISAACGAVDTAVAGVYADHALGEPAKSFQEGCNRALAAVVNLEAPLHELGWDAETAGMLAKSFKGALNQGAYVMQTLRSKMGDVHGTKPILKPLVFDVLKWAELFVRTLAVR
;
A
#
# COMPACT_ATOMS: atom_id res chain seq x y z
N MET A 1 19.39 -10.33 -23.67
CA MET A 1 19.87 -9.63 -22.45
C MET A 1 18.97 -8.44 -22.19
N CYS A 2 18.18 -8.46 -21.12
CA CYS A 2 17.40 -7.30 -20.69
C CYS A 2 17.42 -7.25 -19.16
N PRO A 3 18.28 -6.45 -18.53
CA PRO A 3 18.24 -6.28 -17.09
C PRO A 3 17.24 -5.16 -16.78
N ARG A 4 15.94 -5.45 -16.83
CA ARG A 4 14.96 -4.64 -16.11
C ARG A 4 14.66 -5.33 -14.77
N ARG A 5 15.63 -5.29 -13.85
CA ARG A 5 15.28 -5.28 -12.43
C ARG A 5 14.63 -3.92 -12.18
N LYS A 6 13.32 -3.80 -12.45
CA LYS A 6 12.52 -2.76 -11.81
C LYS A 6 12.80 -2.90 -10.31
N ASN A 7 13.15 -1.80 -9.65
CA ASN A 7 13.51 -1.76 -8.23
C ASN A 7 12.40 -2.44 -7.41
N MET A 8 12.57 -3.73 -7.13
CA MET A 8 11.77 -4.43 -6.15
C MET A 8 12.12 -3.81 -4.80
N ALA A 9 11.10 -3.44 -4.03
CA ALA A 9 11.29 -2.80 -2.73
C ALA A 9 12.29 -3.62 -1.89
N SER A 10 13.46 -3.04 -1.63
CA SER A 10 14.56 -3.78 -0.98
C SER A 10 14.44 -3.62 0.52
N VAL A 11 14.10 -4.69 1.22
CA VAL A 11 14.01 -4.72 2.69
C VAL A 11 15.35 -4.36 3.34
N ALA A 12 16.46 -4.85 2.79
CA ALA A 12 17.80 -4.55 3.30
C ALA A 12 18.16 -3.07 3.15
N ALA A 13 17.78 -2.45 2.02
CA ALA A 13 18.03 -1.03 1.80
C ALA A 13 17.12 -0.15 2.68
N ALA A 14 15.85 -0.53 2.83
CA ALA A 14 14.94 0.12 3.77
C ALA A 14 15.46 0.05 5.21
N TRP A 15 16.00 -1.11 5.63
CA TRP A 15 16.62 -1.24 6.95
C TRP A 15 17.76 -0.26 7.15
N GLY A 16 18.64 -0.07 6.17
CA GLY A 16 19.74 0.91 6.28
C GLY A 16 19.24 2.32 6.58
N THR A 17 18.18 2.75 5.89
CA THR A 17 17.51 4.04 6.11
C THR A 17 16.85 4.14 7.49
N VAL A 18 16.08 3.12 7.87
CA VAL A 18 15.37 3.08 9.16
C VAL A 18 16.37 3.05 10.32
N ARG A 19 17.45 2.27 10.20
CA ARG A 19 18.57 2.19 11.15
C ARG A 19 19.19 3.56 11.40
N ALA A 20 19.47 4.32 10.35
CA ALA A 20 20.07 5.65 10.48
C ALA A 20 19.15 6.60 11.28
N SER A 21 17.84 6.48 11.08
CA SER A 21 16.85 7.29 11.81
C SER A 21 16.65 6.82 13.26
N LEU A 22 16.75 5.52 13.54
CA LEU A 22 16.70 4.97 14.90
C LEU A 22 17.80 5.53 15.81
N LEU A 23 19.00 5.81 15.29
CA LEU A 23 20.11 6.35 16.08
C LEU A 23 19.81 7.72 16.70
N GLN A 24 18.81 8.44 16.15
CA GLN A 24 18.32 9.71 16.69
C GLN A 24 17.48 9.52 17.96
N LEU A 25 16.98 8.32 18.24
CA LEU A 25 16.24 7.99 19.46
C LEU A 25 17.18 7.69 20.65
N SER A 26 16.65 7.71 21.87
CA SER A 26 17.40 7.24 23.04
C SER A 26 17.67 5.73 22.96
N PHE A 27 18.66 5.24 23.71
CA PHE A 27 18.96 3.79 23.76
C PHE A 27 17.73 2.97 24.21
N ALA A 28 16.99 3.49 25.19
CA ALA A 28 15.78 2.86 25.70
C ALA A 28 14.65 2.85 24.66
N ASP A 29 14.49 3.95 23.90
CA ASP A 29 13.49 4.03 22.83
C ASP A 29 13.81 3.07 21.69
N ILE A 30 15.08 2.93 21.29
CA ILE A 30 15.50 1.95 20.27
C ILE A 30 15.10 0.53 20.70
N LYS A 31 15.39 0.15 21.96
CA LYS A 31 14.97 -1.14 22.50
C LYS A 31 13.46 -1.31 22.49
N THR A 32 12.72 -0.28 22.87
CA THR A 32 11.26 -0.31 22.92
C THR A 32 10.67 -0.49 21.52
N VAL A 33 11.13 0.28 20.54
CA VAL A 33 10.69 0.15 19.13
C VAL A 33 11.02 -1.23 18.58
N ALA A 34 12.24 -1.71 18.78
CA ALA A 34 12.64 -3.05 18.31
C ALA A 34 11.81 -4.17 18.99
N GLY A 35 11.52 -4.04 20.29
CA GLY A 35 10.68 -4.99 21.02
C GLY A 35 9.23 -5.00 20.55
N LEU A 36 8.64 -3.83 20.30
CA LEU A 36 7.29 -3.71 19.72
C LEU A 36 7.22 -4.30 18.31
N ALA A 37 8.32 -4.21 17.55
CA ALA A 37 8.45 -4.87 16.26
C ALA A 37 8.68 -6.40 16.34
N GLY A 38 8.62 -6.99 17.54
CA GLY A 38 8.68 -8.44 17.75
C GLY A 38 10.09 -8.99 17.99
N LEU A 39 11.08 -8.14 18.26
CA LEU A 39 12.42 -8.60 18.63
C LEU A 39 12.45 -9.12 20.07
N ASP A 40 13.04 -10.30 20.28
CA ASP A 40 13.29 -10.81 21.63
C ASP A 40 14.39 -10.00 22.33
N LEU A 41 13.98 -9.06 23.19
CA LEU A 41 14.90 -8.21 23.94
C LEU A 41 15.70 -8.96 25.01
N MET A 42 15.33 -10.18 25.40
CA MET A 42 16.10 -10.97 26.36
C MET A 42 17.48 -11.33 25.80
N ALA A 43 17.56 -11.60 24.50
CA ALA A 43 18.83 -11.81 23.80
C ALA A 43 19.76 -10.59 23.87
N LEU A 44 19.21 -9.39 24.09
CA LEU A 44 19.94 -8.12 24.20
C LEU A 44 19.98 -7.57 25.63
N ALA A 45 19.63 -8.38 26.64
CA ALA A 45 19.58 -7.95 28.04
C ALA A 45 20.95 -7.50 28.58
N HIS A 46 22.03 -8.10 28.07
CA HIS A 46 23.41 -7.76 28.40
C HIS A 46 23.83 -6.37 27.90
N LEU A 47 23.14 -5.82 26.88
CA LEU A 47 23.41 -4.49 26.35
C LEU A 47 22.65 -3.45 27.18
N GLN A 48 23.29 -2.90 28.19
CA GLN A 48 22.73 -1.84 29.04
C GLN A 48 23.53 -0.55 28.91
N GLN A 49 22.84 0.57 28.71
CA GLN A 49 23.47 1.88 28.75
C GLN A 49 23.76 2.24 30.22
N ARG A 50 25.03 2.49 30.54
CA ARG A 50 25.52 2.85 31.88
C ARG A 50 26.52 4.02 31.78
N PRO A 51 26.66 4.87 32.82
CA PRO A 51 27.60 5.98 32.81
C PRO A 51 29.05 5.56 32.56
N GLU A 52 29.45 4.41 33.11
CA GLU A 52 30.78 3.83 32.89
C GLU A 52 30.66 2.41 32.34
N LYS A 53 31.43 2.10 31.29
CA LYS A 53 31.48 0.78 30.61
C LYS A 53 30.11 0.24 30.14
N GLY A 54 29.17 1.14 29.82
CA GLY A 54 27.88 0.78 29.22
C GLY A 54 27.97 0.44 27.74
N ALA A 55 26.95 -0.25 27.23
CA ALA A 55 26.80 -0.48 25.80
C ALA A 55 26.45 0.83 25.06
N THR A 56 27.04 1.03 23.89
CA THR A 56 26.72 2.16 23.00
C THR A 56 25.49 1.87 22.15
N LYS A 57 24.87 2.92 21.58
CA LYS A 57 23.77 2.73 20.61
C LYS A 57 24.21 1.90 19.41
N GLU A 58 25.44 2.08 18.93
CA GLU A 58 25.98 1.29 17.82
C GLU A 58 26.09 -0.20 18.19
N GLN A 59 26.55 -0.53 19.40
CA GLN A 59 26.57 -1.92 19.88
C GLN A 59 25.16 -2.52 19.97
N LEU A 60 24.17 -1.73 20.42
CA LEU A 60 22.77 -2.13 20.39
C LEU A 60 22.29 -2.39 18.95
N MET A 61 22.59 -1.49 18.02
CA MET A 61 22.20 -1.65 16.61
C MET A 61 22.84 -2.89 15.99
N SER A 62 24.12 -3.14 16.24
CA SER A 62 24.79 -4.37 15.79
C SER A 62 24.16 -5.63 16.38
N GLY A 63 23.72 -5.59 17.64
CA GLY A 63 22.94 -6.67 18.26
C GLY A 63 21.62 -6.92 17.53
N ILE A 64 20.88 -5.85 17.22
CA ILE A 64 19.62 -5.92 16.46
C ILE A 64 19.86 -6.48 15.05
N GLU A 65 20.89 -6.01 14.36
CA GLU A 65 21.27 -6.50 13.02
C GLU A 65 21.63 -7.99 13.03
N GLY A 66 22.36 -8.44 14.05
CA GLY A 66 22.68 -9.85 14.23
C GLY A 66 21.45 -10.73 14.42
N MET A 67 20.41 -10.22 15.08
CA MET A 67 19.12 -10.91 15.19
C MET A 67 18.32 -10.85 13.90
N LEU A 68 18.29 -9.70 13.23
CA LEU A 68 17.62 -9.52 11.95
C LEU A 68 18.18 -10.44 10.86
N GLY A 69 19.50 -10.65 10.87
CA GLY A 69 20.19 -11.57 9.95
C GLY A 69 19.76 -13.04 10.12
N LYS A 70 19.23 -13.42 11.29
CA LYS A 70 18.74 -14.77 11.59
C LYS A 70 17.25 -14.95 11.26
N MET A 71 16.51 -13.87 11.04
CA MET A 71 15.11 -13.93 10.62
C MET A 71 15.00 -14.40 9.17
N ASP A 72 13.94 -15.16 8.87
CA ASP A 72 13.54 -15.44 7.50
C ASP A 72 13.11 -14.16 6.75
N GLY A 73 12.90 -14.26 5.44
CA GLY A 73 12.60 -13.10 4.59
C GLY A 73 11.33 -12.34 5.01
N ASP A 74 10.28 -13.05 5.37
CA ASP A 74 8.97 -12.46 5.69
C ASP A 74 8.96 -11.84 7.10
N ALA A 75 9.57 -12.51 8.08
CA ALA A 75 9.78 -11.98 9.42
C ALA A 75 10.70 -10.75 9.39
N ARG A 76 11.78 -10.79 8.60
CA ARG A 76 12.68 -9.65 8.39
C ARG A 76 11.96 -8.46 7.77
N GLN A 77 11.16 -8.69 6.74
CA GLN A 77 10.37 -7.64 6.10
C GLN A 77 9.41 -6.98 7.10
N ARG A 78 8.62 -7.79 7.82
CA ARG A 78 7.67 -7.29 8.83
C ARG A 78 8.38 -6.51 9.93
N PHE A 79 9.51 -6.99 10.43
CA PHE A 79 10.30 -6.29 11.43
C PHE A 79 10.71 -4.89 10.96
N VAL A 80 11.31 -4.78 9.76
CA VAL A 80 11.77 -3.49 9.22
C VAL A 80 10.61 -2.51 9.06
N VAL A 81 9.47 -2.99 8.56
CA VAL A 81 8.25 -2.20 8.41
C VAL A 81 7.76 -1.69 9.76
N TRP A 82 7.57 -2.58 10.74
CA TRP A 82 7.05 -2.20 12.05
C TRP A 82 7.98 -1.25 12.79
N VAL A 83 9.29 -1.45 12.70
CA VAL A 83 10.25 -0.49 13.25
C VAL A 83 10.07 0.89 12.62
N ALA A 84 9.89 0.97 11.30
CA ALA A 84 9.69 2.25 10.61
C ALA A 84 8.38 2.93 11.05
N GLU A 85 7.29 2.19 11.12
CA GLU A 85 5.96 2.70 11.51
C GLU A 85 5.95 3.14 12.99
N GLU A 86 6.55 2.36 13.89
CA GLU A 86 6.71 2.70 15.32
C GLU A 86 7.63 3.89 15.54
N LEU A 87 8.71 3.99 14.76
CA LEU A 87 9.61 5.15 14.77
C LEU A 87 8.83 6.42 14.41
N LEU A 88 8.02 6.38 13.36
CA LEU A 88 7.22 7.53 12.91
C LEU A 88 6.08 7.87 13.88
N ALA A 89 5.51 6.88 14.56
CA ALA A 89 4.52 7.11 15.60
C ALA A 89 5.11 7.91 16.77
N ARG A 90 6.39 7.67 17.11
CA ARG A 90 7.10 8.35 18.21
C ARG A 90 7.77 9.66 17.81
N LYS A 91 8.25 9.76 16.57
CA LYS A 91 8.92 10.93 16.01
C LYS A 91 8.33 11.30 14.65
N PRO A 92 7.12 11.89 14.62
CA PRO A 92 6.47 12.29 13.36
C PRO A 92 7.33 13.23 12.51
N ASP A 93 8.15 14.07 13.14
CA ASP A 93 9.04 15.03 12.47
C ASP A 93 10.07 14.37 11.53
N LEU A 94 10.34 13.06 11.71
CA LEU A 94 11.23 12.30 10.83
C LEU A 94 10.57 11.93 9.49
N SER A 95 9.25 12.11 9.35
CA SER A 95 8.48 11.66 8.19
C SER A 95 9.04 12.19 6.87
N ALA A 96 9.34 13.49 6.77
CA ALA A 96 9.82 14.08 5.52
C ALA A 96 11.18 13.50 5.09
N SER A 97 12.13 13.40 6.03
CA SER A 97 13.46 12.86 5.76
C SER A 97 13.41 11.36 5.44
N LEU A 98 12.58 10.59 6.16
CA LEU A 98 12.42 9.16 5.91
C LEU A 98 11.80 8.92 4.52
N THR A 99 10.79 9.70 4.14
CA THR A 99 10.17 9.60 2.81
C THR A 99 11.19 9.78 1.69
N ASP A 100 12.01 10.85 1.72
CA ASP A 100 13.02 11.10 0.67
C ASP A 100 14.01 9.94 0.51
N GLN A 101 14.42 9.35 1.64
CA GLN A 101 15.41 8.27 1.66
C GLN A 101 14.80 6.93 1.24
N LEU A 102 13.57 6.62 1.67
CA LEU A 102 12.89 5.35 1.40
C LEU A 102 12.44 5.22 -0.07
N VAL A 103 12.08 6.33 -0.72
CA VAL A 103 11.66 6.35 -2.14
C VAL A 103 12.76 5.77 -3.04
N ARG A 104 14.03 6.08 -2.75
CA ARG A 104 15.19 5.56 -3.49
C ARG A 104 15.32 4.02 -3.41
N HIS A 105 14.63 3.40 -2.47
CA HIS A 105 14.65 1.96 -2.20
C HIS A 105 13.34 1.25 -2.58
N GLY A 106 12.43 1.95 -3.27
CA GLY A 106 11.16 1.38 -3.73
C GLY A 106 10.06 1.38 -2.67
N TRP A 107 10.19 2.19 -1.61
CA TRP A 107 9.22 2.30 -0.53
C TRP A 107 8.62 3.70 -0.48
N GLY A 108 7.30 3.76 -0.34
CA GLY A 108 6.53 4.98 -0.12
C GLY A 108 5.99 5.01 1.30
N LEU A 109 5.68 6.21 1.77
CA LEU A 109 5.05 6.43 3.06
C LEU A 109 3.70 7.14 2.85
N VAL A 110 2.62 6.52 3.33
CA VAL A 110 1.26 7.09 3.28
C VAL A 110 0.62 6.90 4.63
N ASP A 111 0.10 7.96 5.24
CA ASP A 111 -0.54 7.91 6.57
C ASP A 111 0.32 7.23 7.66
N ARG A 112 1.65 7.43 7.58
CA ARG A 112 2.70 6.79 8.41
C ARG A 112 2.91 5.29 8.18
N GLN A 113 2.31 4.74 7.13
CA GLN A 113 2.43 3.34 6.77
C GLN A 113 3.39 3.15 5.60
N LEU A 114 4.24 2.13 5.70
CA LEU A 114 5.26 1.86 4.71
C LEU A 114 4.70 0.96 3.60
N ILE A 115 4.51 1.48 2.40
CA ILE A 115 3.96 0.73 1.27
C ILE A 115 4.99 0.55 0.16
N PRO A 116 5.04 -0.59 -0.55
CA PRO A 116 5.90 -0.72 -1.72
C PRO A 116 5.43 0.21 -2.86
N LEU A 117 6.34 1.01 -3.44
CA LEU A 117 6.03 1.93 -4.56
C LEU A 117 5.56 1.20 -5.83
N GLN A 118 5.90 -0.08 -5.96
CA GLN A 118 5.36 -0.92 -7.02
C GLN A 118 3.83 -1.11 -6.91
N LEU A 119 3.27 -0.97 -5.71
CA LEU A 119 1.83 -1.12 -5.47
C LEU A 119 1.08 0.17 -5.73
N PHE A 120 1.49 1.29 -5.14
CA PHE A 120 0.84 2.59 -5.32
C PHE A 120 1.87 3.72 -5.25
N ASP A 121 1.61 4.80 -5.98
CA ASP A 121 2.35 6.05 -5.84
C ASP A 121 1.72 6.89 -4.71
N PRO A 122 2.45 7.24 -3.64
CA PRO A 122 1.95 8.08 -2.56
C PRO A 122 1.36 9.42 -3.03
N SER A 123 1.92 10.01 -4.10
CA SER A 123 1.43 11.29 -4.64
C SER A 123 0.07 11.14 -5.31
N GLU A 124 -0.20 10.00 -5.93
CA GLU A 124 -1.51 9.71 -6.51
C GLU A 124 -2.53 9.42 -5.41
N LEU A 125 -2.15 8.66 -4.37
CA LEU A 125 -3.02 8.37 -3.23
C LEU A 125 -3.41 9.63 -2.46
N ALA A 126 -2.51 10.61 -2.33
CA ALA A 126 -2.78 11.86 -1.62
C ALA A 126 -3.94 12.68 -2.22
N ASN A 127 -4.23 12.50 -3.51
CA ASN A 127 -5.32 13.18 -4.20
C ASN A 127 -6.67 12.44 -4.11
N LEU A 128 -6.71 11.28 -3.45
CA LEU A 128 -7.93 10.48 -3.29
C LEU A 128 -8.70 10.88 -2.02
N PRO A 129 -10.05 10.75 -2.01
CA PRO A 129 -10.84 10.94 -0.80
C PRO A 129 -10.45 9.95 0.31
N ASP A 130 -10.58 10.39 1.57
CA ASP A 130 -10.08 9.68 2.74
C ASP A 130 -10.55 8.22 2.84
N GLY A 131 -11.82 7.93 2.55
CA GLY A 131 -12.39 6.59 2.62
C GLY A 131 -11.72 5.58 1.67
N PRO A 132 -11.85 5.76 0.35
CA PRO A 132 -11.19 4.90 -0.63
C PRO A 132 -9.66 4.89 -0.49
N ARG A 133 -9.05 6.01 -0.11
CA ARG A 133 -7.60 6.09 0.16
C ARG A 133 -7.18 5.15 1.28
N ALA A 134 -7.86 5.21 2.43
CA ALA A 134 -7.57 4.35 3.57
C ALA A 134 -7.72 2.86 3.23
N ASP A 135 -8.74 2.50 2.44
CA ASP A 135 -8.95 1.12 2.00
C ASP A 135 -7.86 0.62 1.03
N LEU A 136 -7.39 1.46 0.09
CA LEU A 136 -6.26 1.13 -0.79
C LEU A 136 -4.96 0.96 0.01
N VAL A 137 -4.68 1.88 0.93
CA VAL A 137 -3.51 1.82 1.81
C VAL A 137 -3.54 0.52 2.63
N LYS A 138 -4.69 0.17 3.21
CA LYS A 138 -4.91 -1.11 3.90
C LYS A 138 -4.72 -2.32 2.98
N ALA A 139 -5.15 -2.26 1.72
CA ALA A 139 -4.93 -3.33 0.75
C ALA A 139 -3.43 -3.53 0.46
N ALA A 140 -2.66 -2.45 0.31
CA ALA A 140 -1.21 -2.51 0.12
C ALA A 140 -0.50 -3.10 1.33
N GLN A 141 -0.88 -2.72 2.56
CA GLN A 141 -0.34 -3.32 3.78
C GLN A 141 -0.58 -4.83 3.83
N ARG A 142 -1.83 -5.27 3.60
CA ARG A 142 -2.17 -6.69 3.61
C ARG A 142 -1.39 -7.47 2.55
N PHE A 143 -1.24 -6.92 1.35
CA PHE A 143 -0.42 -7.54 0.31
C PHE A 143 1.05 -7.67 0.72
N ARG A 144 1.61 -6.60 1.30
CA ARG A 144 2.98 -6.55 1.82
C ARG A 144 3.19 -7.58 2.93
N ASP A 145 2.21 -7.75 3.80
CA ASP A 145 2.29 -8.61 4.99
C ASP A 145 1.93 -10.08 4.71
N GLY A 146 1.57 -10.40 3.45
CA GLY A 146 1.24 -11.76 3.02
C GLY A 146 -0.22 -12.17 3.22
N ASP A 147 -1.07 -11.29 3.75
CA ASP A 147 -2.53 -11.46 3.80
C ASP A 147 -3.15 -11.16 2.42
N LEU A 148 -2.93 -12.07 1.47
CA LEU A 148 -3.35 -11.88 0.09
C LEU A 148 -4.87 -11.87 -0.08
N GLY A 149 -5.60 -12.70 0.67
CA GLY A 149 -7.06 -12.77 0.61
C GLY A 149 -7.72 -11.52 1.20
N GLY A 150 -7.16 -11.04 2.31
CA GLY A 150 -7.54 -9.77 2.90
C GLY A 150 -7.17 -8.58 2.02
N ALA A 151 -6.07 -8.65 1.26
CA ALA A 151 -5.67 -7.59 0.31
C ALA A 151 -6.69 -7.45 -0.83
N ILE A 152 -7.15 -8.56 -1.43
CA ILE A 152 -8.23 -8.55 -2.44
C ILE A 152 -9.49 -7.92 -1.85
N SER A 153 -9.87 -8.33 -0.64
CA SER A 153 -11.08 -7.85 0.02
C SER A 153 -11.03 -6.34 0.31
N ALA A 154 -9.89 -5.83 0.76
CA ALA A 154 -9.68 -4.41 1.00
C ALA A 154 -9.64 -3.59 -0.30
N ALA A 155 -8.99 -4.10 -1.35
CA ALA A 155 -8.96 -3.44 -2.66
C ALA A 155 -10.36 -3.32 -3.28
N CYS A 156 -11.19 -4.36 -3.19
CA CYS A 156 -12.59 -4.28 -3.62
C CYS A 156 -13.41 -3.33 -2.73
N GLY A 157 -13.14 -3.31 -1.42
CA GLY A 157 -13.75 -2.37 -0.47
C GLY A 157 -13.48 -0.92 -0.84
N ALA A 158 -12.26 -0.58 -1.27
CA ALA A 158 -11.95 0.77 -1.74
C ALA A 158 -12.83 1.21 -2.92
N VAL A 159 -13.08 0.30 -3.86
CA VAL A 159 -13.99 0.54 -4.99
C VAL A 159 -15.44 0.63 -4.53
N ASP A 160 -15.89 -0.24 -3.63
CA ASP A 160 -17.24 -0.17 -3.04
C ASP A 160 -17.47 1.21 -2.38
N THR A 161 -16.49 1.70 -1.60
CA THR A 161 -16.53 3.02 -0.96
C THR A 161 -16.60 4.15 -1.99
N ALA A 162 -15.81 4.09 -3.07
CA ALA A 162 -15.86 5.09 -4.13
C ALA A 162 -17.20 5.08 -4.90
N VAL A 163 -17.72 3.90 -5.22
CA VAL A 163 -19.03 3.70 -5.85
C VAL A 163 -20.14 4.26 -4.97
N ALA A 164 -20.12 3.97 -3.67
CA ALA A 164 -21.11 4.49 -2.72
C ALA A 164 -21.11 6.03 -2.68
N GLY A 165 -19.92 6.65 -2.73
CA GLY A 165 -19.80 8.11 -2.85
C GLY A 165 -20.49 8.65 -4.11
N VAL A 166 -20.25 8.05 -5.27
CA VAL A 166 -20.92 8.45 -6.54
C VAL A 166 -22.43 8.27 -6.46
N TYR A 167 -22.91 7.18 -5.85
CA TYR A 167 -24.34 6.93 -5.67
C TYR A 167 -25.02 8.03 -4.83
N ALA A 168 -24.35 8.46 -3.75
CA ALA A 168 -24.82 9.55 -2.92
C ALA A 168 -24.81 10.88 -3.68
N ASP A 169 -23.70 11.23 -4.33
CA ASP A 169 -23.51 12.49 -5.05
C ASP A 169 -24.51 12.68 -6.21
N HIS A 170 -24.83 11.59 -6.92
CA HIS A 170 -25.66 11.61 -8.13
C HIS A 170 -27.07 11.06 -7.91
N ALA A 171 -27.46 10.81 -6.66
CA ALA A 171 -28.77 10.27 -6.28
C ALA A 171 -29.19 9.05 -7.12
N LEU A 172 -28.27 8.10 -7.32
CA LEU A 172 -28.48 6.96 -8.24
C LEU A 172 -29.49 5.94 -7.70
N GLY A 173 -29.98 6.07 -6.47
CA GLY A 173 -30.96 5.19 -5.84
C GLY A 173 -30.34 3.95 -5.22
N GLU A 174 -31.07 2.83 -5.23
CA GLU A 174 -30.70 1.61 -4.50
C GLU A 174 -29.39 0.97 -4.98
N PRO A 175 -28.61 0.37 -4.04
CA PRO A 175 -27.40 -0.38 -4.36
C PRO A 175 -27.64 -1.46 -5.42
N ALA A 176 -26.67 -1.64 -6.32
CA ALA A 176 -26.76 -2.63 -7.38
C ALA A 176 -26.74 -4.08 -6.84
N LYS A 177 -27.24 -5.03 -7.63
CA LYS A 177 -27.31 -6.45 -7.24
C LYS A 177 -25.96 -7.15 -7.29
N SER A 178 -24.98 -6.56 -7.98
CA SER A 178 -23.62 -7.08 -8.07
C SER A 178 -22.60 -5.95 -8.08
N PHE A 179 -21.36 -6.29 -7.70
CA PHE A 179 -20.23 -5.37 -7.73
C PHE A 179 -20.04 -4.75 -9.12
N GLN A 180 -20.04 -5.59 -10.16
CA GLN A 180 -19.90 -5.14 -11.56
C GLN A 180 -21.00 -4.18 -11.98
N GLU A 181 -22.25 -4.48 -11.64
CA GLU A 181 -23.38 -3.59 -11.96
C GLU A 181 -23.26 -2.24 -11.23
N GLY A 182 -22.84 -2.24 -9.96
CA GLY A 182 -22.62 -1.03 -9.18
C GLY A 182 -21.54 -0.15 -9.79
N CYS A 183 -20.39 -0.74 -10.12
CA CYS A 183 -19.32 -0.04 -10.82
C CYS A 183 -19.80 0.56 -12.14
N ASN A 184 -20.51 -0.21 -12.97
CA ASN A 184 -20.98 0.27 -14.27
C ASN A 184 -21.98 1.43 -14.16
N ARG A 185 -22.89 1.39 -13.17
CA ARG A 185 -23.83 2.49 -12.91
C ARG A 185 -23.11 3.75 -12.44
N ALA A 186 -22.17 3.63 -11.50
CA ALA A 186 -21.38 4.76 -11.04
C ALA A 186 -20.54 5.37 -12.18
N LEU A 187 -19.85 4.53 -12.97
CA LEU A 187 -19.06 4.99 -14.11
C LEU A 187 -19.92 5.72 -15.16
N ALA A 188 -21.15 5.26 -15.41
CA ALA A 188 -22.04 5.93 -16.35
C ALA A 188 -22.47 7.33 -15.88
N ALA A 189 -22.46 7.59 -14.57
CA ALA A 189 -22.81 8.89 -14.01
C ALA A 189 -21.64 9.90 -14.05
N VAL A 190 -20.39 9.42 -13.94
CA VAL A 190 -19.22 10.31 -13.78
C VAL A 190 -18.24 10.34 -14.94
N VAL A 191 -18.14 9.28 -15.75
CA VAL A 191 -17.12 9.21 -16.80
C VAL A 191 -17.61 9.89 -18.07
N ASN A 192 -17.06 11.07 -18.33
CA ASN A 192 -17.19 11.77 -19.61
C ASN A 192 -15.80 12.04 -20.20
N LEU A 193 -15.37 11.19 -21.14
CA LEU A 193 -14.07 11.34 -21.81
C LEU A 193 -14.17 12.06 -23.15
N GLU A 194 -15.31 11.99 -23.83
CA GLU A 194 -15.44 12.50 -25.20
C GLU A 194 -15.30 14.03 -25.25
N ALA A 195 -15.99 14.76 -24.36
CA ALA A 195 -15.91 16.22 -24.34
C ALA A 195 -14.49 16.75 -24.03
N PRO A 196 -13.78 16.28 -22.99
CA PRO A 196 -12.39 16.69 -22.77
C PRO A 196 -11.44 16.32 -23.91
N LEU A 197 -11.61 15.15 -24.54
CA LEU A 197 -10.78 14.75 -25.68
C LEU A 197 -11.03 15.64 -26.90
N HIS A 198 -12.26 16.07 -27.11
CA HIS A 198 -12.61 17.05 -28.14
C HIS A 198 -11.99 18.42 -27.89
N GLU A 199 -11.98 18.89 -26.64
CA GLU A 199 -11.29 20.12 -26.26
C GLU A 199 -9.77 20.03 -26.50
N LEU A 200 -9.19 18.83 -26.43
CA LEU A 200 -7.81 18.54 -26.82
C LEU A 200 -7.61 18.41 -28.34
N GLY A 201 -8.65 18.60 -29.15
CA GLY A 201 -8.60 18.57 -30.60
C GLY A 201 -8.74 17.19 -31.24
N TRP A 202 -9.21 16.18 -30.50
CA TRP A 202 -9.46 14.85 -31.06
C TRP A 202 -10.72 14.86 -31.91
N ASP A 203 -10.72 14.09 -33.00
CA ASP A 203 -11.91 13.89 -33.82
C ASP A 203 -12.94 12.98 -33.11
N ALA A 204 -14.20 13.07 -33.53
CA ALA A 204 -15.32 12.39 -32.87
C ALA A 204 -15.25 10.88 -32.95
N GLU A 205 -14.71 10.34 -34.05
CA GLU A 205 -14.60 8.90 -34.23
C GLU A 205 -13.56 8.33 -33.25
N THR A 206 -12.38 8.95 -33.20
CA THR A 206 -11.29 8.52 -32.30
C THR A 206 -11.68 8.70 -30.83
N ALA A 207 -12.25 9.85 -30.46
CA ALA A 207 -12.67 10.12 -29.08
C ALA A 207 -13.75 9.13 -28.61
N GLY A 208 -14.78 8.90 -29.43
CA GLY A 208 -15.85 7.95 -29.13
C GLY A 208 -15.35 6.51 -29.03
N MET A 209 -14.42 6.10 -29.91
CA MET A 209 -13.84 4.75 -29.85
C MET A 209 -13.01 4.53 -28.58
N LEU A 210 -12.21 5.52 -28.17
CA LEU A 210 -11.44 5.46 -26.92
C LEU A 210 -12.37 5.41 -25.70
N ALA A 211 -13.36 6.30 -25.63
CA ALA A 211 -14.31 6.35 -24.50
C ALA A 211 -15.06 5.03 -24.33
N LYS A 212 -15.56 4.46 -25.44
CA LYS A 212 -16.22 3.15 -25.45
C LYS A 212 -15.29 2.03 -25.02
N SER A 213 -14.06 2.01 -25.54
CA SER A 213 -13.07 0.97 -25.22
C SER A 213 -12.62 1.03 -23.75
N PHE A 214 -12.43 2.24 -23.23
CA PHE A 214 -12.06 2.47 -21.83
C PHE A 214 -13.17 2.02 -20.88
N LYS A 215 -14.43 2.39 -21.15
CA LYS A 215 -15.59 1.91 -20.39
C LYS A 215 -15.73 0.38 -20.47
N GLY A 216 -15.48 -0.20 -21.64
CA GLY A 216 -15.44 -1.66 -21.84
C GLY A 216 -14.36 -2.34 -21.00
N ALA A 217 -13.16 -1.77 -20.94
CA ALA A 217 -12.06 -2.29 -20.14
C ALA A 217 -12.37 -2.23 -18.64
N LEU A 218 -12.93 -1.12 -18.14
CA LEU A 218 -13.37 -1.02 -16.75
C LEU A 218 -14.43 -2.06 -16.42
N ASN A 219 -15.46 -2.24 -17.27
CA ASN A 219 -16.48 -3.27 -17.05
C ASN A 219 -15.86 -4.69 -16.89
N GLN A 220 -14.88 -5.04 -17.73
CA GLN A 220 -14.14 -6.30 -17.60
C GLN A 220 -13.29 -6.35 -16.33
N GLY A 221 -12.64 -5.23 -15.96
CA GLY A 221 -11.92 -5.09 -14.71
C GLY A 221 -12.81 -5.35 -13.48
N ALA A 222 -14.03 -4.81 -13.46
CA ALA A 222 -14.98 -5.05 -12.37
C ALA A 222 -15.39 -6.54 -12.28
N TYR A 223 -15.60 -7.19 -13.43
CA TYR A 223 -15.85 -8.63 -13.47
C TYR A 223 -14.67 -9.44 -12.90
N VAL A 224 -13.44 -9.11 -13.31
CA VAL A 224 -12.22 -9.75 -12.80
C VAL A 224 -12.11 -9.58 -11.29
N MET A 225 -12.22 -8.36 -10.78
CA MET A 225 -12.17 -8.07 -9.34
C MET A 225 -13.25 -8.83 -8.56
N GLN A 226 -14.50 -8.82 -9.02
CA GLN A 226 -15.60 -9.55 -8.40
C GLN A 226 -15.33 -11.06 -8.35
N THR A 227 -14.82 -11.63 -9.45
CA THR A 227 -14.49 -13.05 -9.54
C THR A 227 -13.36 -13.41 -8.58
N LEU A 228 -12.29 -12.63 -8.56
CA LEU A 228 -11.15 -12.85 -7.66
C LEU A 228 -11.54 -12.66 -6.20
N ARG A 229 -12.38 -11.68 -5.87
CA ARG A 229 -12.97 -11.53 -4.52
C ARG A 229 -13.75 -12.76 -4.10
N SER A 230 -14.60 -13.30 -4.98
CA SER A 230 -15.40 -14.49 -4.67
C SER A 230 -14.54 -15.76 -4.50
N LYS A 231 -13.55 -15.95 -5.39
CA LYS A 231 -12.78 -17.21 -5.50
C LYS A 231 -11.47 -17.23 -4.71
N MET A 232 -10.89 -16.07 -4.43
CA MET A 232 -9.60 -15.93 -3.74
C MET A 232 -9.68 -15.00 -2.52
N GLY A 233 -10.73 -14.17 -2.43
CA GLY A 233 -11.05 -13.45 -1.20
C GLY A 233 -11.54 -14.44 -0.14
N ASP A 234 -10.74 -14.58 0.91
CA ASP A 234 -11.13 -15.29 2.12
C ASP A 234 -10.46 -14.62 3.32
N VAL A 235 -11.27 -14.16 4.25
CA VAL A 235 -10.80 -13.56 5.51
C VAL A 235 -10.19 -14.59 6.46
N HIS A 236 -10.40 -15.88 6.20
CA HIS A 236 -9.83 -16.99 6.96
C HIS A 236 -8.62 -17.66 6.27
N GLY A 237 -8.23 -17.20 5.08
CA GLY A 237 -7.00 -17.65 4.40
C GLY A 237 -6.99 -19.09 3.88
N THR A 238 -8.16 -19.71 3.69
CA THR A 238 -8.28 -21.13 3.33
C THR A 238 -8.27 -21.38 1.82
N LYS A 239 -8.56 -20.36 1.00
CA LYS A 239 -8.61 -20.48 -0.47
C LYS A 239 -7.22 -20.37 -1.08
N PRO A 240 -6.91 -21.12 -2.15
CA PRO A 240 -5.65 -20.96 -2.89
C PRO A 240 -5.62 -19.59 -3.57
N ILE A 241 -4.49 -18.88 -3.46
CA ILE A 241 -4.34 -17.52 -4.00
C ILE A 241 -3.12 -17.45 -4.91
N LEU A 242 -3.31 -16.88 -6.09
CA LEU A 242 -2.23 -16.57 -7.02
C LEU A 242 -1.77 -15.12 -6.82
N LYS A 243 -0.64 -14.93 -6.14
CA LYS A 243 -0.10 -13.59 -5.77
C LYS A 243 -0.05 -12.58 -6.94
N PRO A 244 0.36 -12.95 -8.17
CA PRO A 244 0.29 -12.04 -9.32
C PRO A 244 -1.10 -11.42 -9.55
N LEU A 245 -2.18 -12.22 -9.45
CA LEU A 245 -3.53 -11.71 -9.66
C LEU A 245 -4.00 -10.78 -8.53
N VAL A 246 -3.47 -10.94 -7.33
CA VAL A 246 -3.74 -10.01 -6.22
C VAL A 246 -3.16 -8.64 -6.55
N PHE A 247 -1.93 -8.59 -7.08
CA PHE A 247 -1.32 -7.35 -7.54
C PHE A 247 -2.19 -6.67 -8.61
N ASP A 248 -2.69 -7.43 -9.58
CA ASP A 248 -3.59 -6.89 -10.61
C ASP A 248 -4.89 -6.34 -10.02
N VAL A 249 -5.46 -6.98 -9.00
CA VAL A 249 -6.64 -6.46 -8.28
C VAL A 249 -6.35 -5.11 -7.62
N LEU A 250 -5.17 -4.95 -7.00
CA LEU A 250 -4.77 -3.66 -6.43
C LEU A 250 -4.69 -2.57 -7.50
N LYS A 251 -4.15 -2.90 -8.69
CA LYS A 251 -4.05 -1.96 -9.82
C LYS A 251 -5.39 -1.61 -10.43
N TRP A 252 -6.30 -2.57 -10.54
CA TRP A 252 -7.68 -2.27 -10.92
C TRP A 252 -8.36 -1.38 -9.89
N ALA A 253 -8.20 -1.65 -8.60
CA ALA A 253 -8.79 -0.83 -7.54
C ALA A 253 -8.31 0.62 -7.61
N GLU A 254 -6.99 0.85 -7.76
CA GLU A 254 -6.42 2.20 -7.95
C GLU A 254 -7.03 2.91 -9.16
N LEU A 255 -7.10 2.23 -10.32
CA LEU A 255 -7.70 2.81 -11.53
C LEU A 255 -9.19 3.16 -11.32
N PHE A 256 -9.96 2.26 -10.71
CA PHE A 256 -11.38 2.49 -10.43
C PHE A 256 -11.59 3.67 -9.48
N VAL A 257 -10.87 3.68 -8.36
CA VAL A 257 -10.99 4.74 -7.36
C VAL A 257 -10.62 6.08 -7.98
N ARG A 258 -9.52 6.17 -8.75
CA ARG A 258 -9.15 7.39 -9.46
C ARG A 258 -10.24 7.85 -10.43
N THR A 259 -10.77 6.94 -11.23
CA THR A 259 -11.80 7.25 -12.24
C THR A 259 -13.11 7.72 -11.61
N LEU A 260 -13.46 7.20 -10.43
CA LEU A 260 -14.73 7.50 -9.76
C LEU A 260 -14.65 8.73 -8.84
N ALA A 261 -13.47 8.95 -8.24
CA ALA A 261 -13.30 9.86 -7.10
C ALA A 261 -12.47 11.10 -7.40
N VAL A 262 -11.61 11.08 -8.43
CA VAL A 262 -10.85 12.27 -8.86
C VAL A 262 -11.62 12.92 -10.00
N ARG A 263 -12.12 14.13 -9.75
CA ARG A 263 -12.91 14.95 -10.69
C ARG A 263 -12.22 16.29 -10.89
#